data_AF-A0A1X0QY79-F1
#
_entry.id   AF-A0A1X0QY79-F1
#
_cell.length_a   1.000
_cell.length_b   1.000
_cell.length_c   1.000
_cell.angle_alpha   90.00
_cell.angle_beta   90.00
_cell.angle_gamma   90.00
#
_symmetry.space_group_name_H-M   'P 1'
#
loop_
_entity.id
_entity.type
_entity.pdbx_description
1 polymer ?
#
loop_
_entity_poly.entity_id
_entity_poly.type
_entity_poly.pdbx_seq_one_letter_code
_entity_poly.pdbx_strand_id
1 'polypeptide(L)'
;MTQVVSSTPPVLPEHVKKPNEEEYKKSIESINASIEKIQKQFDAVKDKIAKLPPKGDNSRREQIKTELAEIREKQAELKKSRKAVYEQLDALNDSIRKKVTVVKGFQSKIPYRSTEEVDARISELERKIEAGVRIVEEKKMLQEISLLKRNRLSFEDIDQQQNEINRERAIYDELKKNIDDSEAKKLSDRYEQLDAEFKTIQEDQNKQREARNKLYDERNRLKGLLDEEYNKLRTLRDEHRKNNDEYYTFIRKLREWKKEQEQLRKVQEENERRQEAAKQELELASLPAFENEIALCDNLSAFLESYLSPNHKNDASADSNANEIANAFEGMVIKKKDDDFFFVGNNKKKHGKNKEAVKDTKKSDALKLPLSTMEAFFDIKVTVPTKISEIPTTLQKLKERKEYFIKEQPKATEANRKKAEERIQAMLKAEEEEEKEKEEENKEQ
;
A
#
# COMPACT_ATOMS: atom_id res chain seq x y z
N MET A 1 5.54 33.48 -33.00
CA MET A 1 5.52 32.01 -33.19
C MET A 1 4.06 31.61 -33.30
N THR A 2 3.67 31.22 -34.50
CA THR A 2 2.35 30.73 -34.89
C THR A 2 1.98 29.48 -34.08
N GLN A 3 1.00 29.58 -33.21
CA GLN A 3 0.27 28.41 -32.73
C GLN A 3 -0.85 28.15 -33.73
N VAL A 4 -0.50 27.40 -34.78
CA VAL A 4 -1.47 26.62 -35.53
C VAL A 4 -2.26 25.84 -34.48
N VAL A 5 -3.58 26.07 -34.39
CA VAL A 5 -4.50 25.18 -33.68
C VAL A 5 -4.20 23.80 -34.22
N SER A 6 -3.47 23.01 -33.44
CA SER A 6 -2.87 21.78 -33.92
C SER A 6 -4.01 20.88 -34.37
N SER A 7 -4.06 20.58 -35.67
CA SER A 7 -5.01 19.67 -36.32
C SER A 7 -4.79 18.21 -35.92
N THR A 8 -4.09 17.96 -34.82
CA THR A 8 -3.99 16.64 -34.21
C THR A 8 -5.34 16.30 -33.60
N PRO A 9 -6.04 15.26 -34.09
CA PRO A 9 -7.27 14.82 -33.46
C PRO A 9 -6.97 14.46 -32.01
N PRO A 10 -7.78 14.88 -31.04
CA PRO A 10 -7.52 14.61 -29.64
C PRO A 10 -7.45 13.09 -29.45
N VAL A 11 -6.46 12.64 -28.69
CA VAL A 11 -6.14 11.21 -28.53
C VAL A 11 -7.13 10.59 -27.56
N LEU A 12 -7.78 9.49 -27.96
CA LEU A 12 -8.72 8.78 -27.10
C LEU A 12 -7.97 8.25 -25.85
N PRO A 13 -8.41 8.59 -24.63
CA PRO A 13 -7.77 8.08 -23.43
C PRO A 13 -7.99 6.56 -23.30
N GLU A 14 -7.00 5.85 -22.75
CA GLU A 14 -7.06 4.39 -22.56
C GLU A 14 -8.15 3.99 -21.57
N HIS A 15 -8.98 3.02 -21.94
CA HIS A 15 -10.13 2.60 -21.13
C HIS A 15 -9.72 1.88 -19.84
N VAL A 16 -9.99 2.50 -18.71
CA VAL A 16 -9.82 1.90 -17.37
C VAL A 16 -11.16 1.35 -16.87
N LYS A 17 -11.18 0.10 -16.37
CA LYS A 17 -12.39 -0.53 -15.81
C LYS A 17 -12.73 0.07 -14.45
N LYS A 18 -14.04 0.22 -14.16
CA LYS A 18 -14.51 0.65 -12.83
C LYS A 18 -14.10 -0.40 -11.78
N PRO A 19 -13.51 -0.01 -10.64
CA PRO A 19 -13.27 -0.93 -9.53
C PRO A 19 -14.57 -1.57 -9.02
N ASN A 20 -14.54 -2.87 -8.73
CA ASN A 20 -15.70 -3.59 -8.20
C ASN A 20 -15.87 -3.33 -6.69
N GLU A 21 -16.83 -2.47 -6.34
CA GLU A 21 -17.06 -2.02 -4.97
C GLU A 21 -17.58 -3.14 -4.04
N GLU A 22 -18.31 -4.13 -4.57
CA GLU A 22 -18.90 -5.21 -3.75
C GLU A 22 -17.86 -6.24 -3.32
N GLU A 23 -16.96 -6.62 -4.23
CA GLU A 23 -15.84 -7.51 -3.93
C GLU A 23 -14.85 -6.88 -2.94
N TYR A 24 -14.61 -5.57 -3.09
CA TYR A 24 -13.79 -4.79 -2.16
C TYR A 24 -14.38 -4.78 -0.74
N LYS A 25 -15.69 -4.50 -0.60
CA LYS A 25 -16.38 -4.52 0.69
C LYS A 25 -16.33 -5.91 1.35
N LYS A 26 -16.65 -6.97 0.61
CA LYS A 26 -16.55 -8.36 1.09
C LYS A 26 -15.14 -8.72 1.57
N SER A 27 -14.13 -8.29 0.82
CA SER A 27 -12.72 -8.53 1.17
C SER A 27 -12.31 -7.81 2.45
N ILE A 28 -12.74 -6.55 2.61
CA ILE A 28 -12.51 -5.78 3.86
C ILE A 28 -13.20 -6.43 5.06
N GLU A 29 -14.46 -6.84 4.91
CA GLU A 29 -15.21 -7.50 5.99
C GLU A 29 -14.54 -8.80 6.42
N SER A 30 -14.07 -9.61 5.46
CA SER A 30 -13.33 -10.85 5.74
C SER A 30 -12.01 -10.60 6.48
N ILE A 31 -11.24 -9.58 6.06
CA ILE A 31 -9.98 -9.20 6.71
C ILE A 31 -10.25 -8.66 8.12
N ASN A 32 -11.23 -7.75 8.27
CA ASN A 32 -11.61 -7.21 9.58
C ASN A 32 -12.08 -8.31 10.55
N ALA A 33 -12.87 -9.27 10.08
CA ALA A 33 -13.29 -10.41 10.90
C ALA A 33 -12.10 -11.28 11.35
N SER A 34 -11.08 -11.42 10.50
CA SER A 34 -9.84 -12.12 10.84
C SER A 34 -9.01 -11.33 11.85
N ILE A 35 -8.87 -10.01 11.66
CA ILE A 35 -8.22 -9.09 12.60
C ILE A 35 -8.88 -9.17 13.98
N GLU A 36 -10.22 -9.09 14.07
CA GLU A 36 -10.93 -9.16 15.35
C GLU A 36 -10.69 -10.50 16.08
N LYS A 37 -10.66 -11.61 15.34
CA LYS A 37 -10.37 -12.94 15.92
C LYS A 37 -8.95 -13.00 16.48
N ILE A 38 -7.96 -12.55 15.70
CA ILE A 38 -6.55 -12.55 16.11
C ILE A 38 -6.34 -11.57 17.27
N GLN A 39 -6.98 -10.40 17.24
CA GLN A 39 -6.91 -9.39 18.28
C GLN A 39 -7.45 -9.93 19.62
N LYS A 40 -8.60 -10.61 19.62
CA LYS A 40 -9.14 -11.27 20.83
C LYS A 40 -8.17 -12.31 21.40
N GLN A 41 -7.53 -13.11 20.55
CA GLN A 41 -6.51 -14.07 20.98
C GLN A 41 -5.26 -13.36 21.53
N PHE A 42 -4.82 -12.29 20.87
CA PHE A 42 -3.67 -11.49 21.27
C PHE A 42 -3.89 -10.83 22.63
N ASP A 43 -5.04 -10.22 22.85
CA ASP A 43 -5.40 -9.58 24.12
C ASP A 43 -5.51 -10.62 25.24
N ALA A 44 -6.10 -11.80 24.97
CA ALA A 44 -6.12 -12.90 25.93
C ALA A 44 -4.72 -13.39 26.33
N VAL A 45 -3.78 -13.47 25.39
CA VAL A 45 -2.37 -13.83 25.68
C VAL A 45 -1.66 -12.70 26.43
N LYS A 46 -1.91 -11.43 26.06
CA LYS A 46 -1.37 -10.26 26.75
C LYS A 46 -1.83 -10.19 28.21
N ASP A 47 -3.09 -10.49 28.47
CA ASP A 47 -3.65 -10.57 29.83
C ASP A 47 -3.04 -11.71 30.64
N LYS A 48 -2.83 -12.88 30.01
CA LYS A 48 -2.08 -13.99 30.64
C LYS A 48 -0.66 -13.56 30.99
N ILE A 49 0.02 -12.82 30.13
CA ILE A 49 1.36 -12.27 30.38
C ILE A 49 1.35 -11.25 31.52
N ALA A 50 0.38 -10.35 31.57
CA ALA A 50 0.26 -9.35 32.62
C ALA A 50 0.00 -9.96 34.00
N LYS A 51 -0.69 -11.10 34.06
CA LYS A 51 -0.95 -11.87 35.28
C LYS A 51 0.23 -12.75 35.71
N LEU A 52 1.28 -12.89 34.90
CA LEU A 52 2.46 -13.65 35.32
C LEU A 52 3.15 -12.90 36.47
N PRO A 53 3.61 -13.62 37.51
CA PRO A 53 4.33 -12.98 38.60
C PRO A 53 5.55 -12.22 38.06
N PRO A 54 6.06 -11.21 38.77
CA PRO A 54 7.36 -10.63 38.44
C PRO A 54 8.45 -11.72 38.41
N LYS A 55 9.58 -11.43 37.77
CA LYS A 55 10.71 -12.36 37.69
C LYS A 55 11.09 -12.75 39.13
N GLY A 56 11.05 -14.05 39.44
CA GLY A 56 11.24 -14.54 40.81
C GLY A 56 12.58 -14.12 41.39
N ASP A 57 12.63 -13.99 42.71
CA ASP A 57 13.85 -13.61 43.41
C ASP A 57 14.89 -14.74 43.30
N ASN A 58 16.05 -14.43 42.72
CA ASN A 58 17.15 -15.38 42.54
C ASN A 58 18.06 -15.46 43.78
N SER A 59 17.79 -14.64 44.81
CA SER A 59 18.58 -14.54 46.03
C SER A 59 18.84 -15.90 46.69
N ARG A 60 17.79 -16.71 46.91
CA ARG A 60 17.91 -18.05 47.53
C ARG A 60 18.76 -19.00 46.68
N ARG A 61 18.62 -18.96 45.36
CA ARG A 61 19.41 -19.80 44.43
C ARG A 61 20.89 -19.43 44.47
N GLU A 62 21.20 -18.13 44.56
CA GLU A 62 22.57 -17.64 44.68
C GLU A 62 23.18 -18.01 46.03
N GLN A 63 22.42 -17.87 47.12
CA GLN A 63 22.83 -18.32 48.45
C GLN A 63 23.13 -19.82 48.50
N ILE A 64 22.28 -20.66 47.91
CA ILE A 64 22.54 -22.11 47.88
C ILE A 64 23.80 -22.41 47.06
N LYS A 65 24.06 -21.68 45.96
CA LYS A 65 25.30 -21.85 45.19
C LYS A 65 26.53 -21.48 46.00
N THR A 66 26.48 -20.39 46.76
CA THR A 66 27.61 -19.98 47.62
C THR A 66 27.82 -21.00 48.73
N GLU A 67 26.74 -21.45 49.41
CA GLU A 67 26.83 -22.49 50.44
C GLU A 67 27.38 -23.82 49.89
N LEU A 68 26.92 -24.25 48.70
CA LEU A 68 27.45 -25.46 48.04
C LEU A 68 28.93 -25.31 47.68
N ALA A 69 29.38 -24.12 47.25
CA ALA A 69 30.79 -23.86 46.96
C ALA A 69 31.64 -23.93 48.24
N GLU A 70 31.20 -23.30 49.32
CA GLU A 70 31.86 -23.36 50.63
C GLU A 70 31.94 -24.78 51.18
N ILE A 71 30.87 -25.58 51.04
CA ILE A 71 30.88 -26.97 51.49
C ILE A 71 31.85 -27.81 50.65
N ARG A 72 31.92 -27.58 49.33
CA ARG A 72 32.90 -28.27 48.46
C ARG A 72 34.33 -27.92 48.84
N GLU A 73 34.60 -26.67 49.18
CA GLU A 73 35.92 -26.24 49.64
C GLU A 73 36.28 -26.92 50.98
N LYS A 74 35.38 -26.88 51.96
CA LYS A 74 35.55 -27.59 53.25
C LYS A 74 35.75 -29.09 53.08
N GLN A 75 34.99 -29.73 52.18
CA GLN A 75 35.16 -31.15 51.87
C GLN A 75 36.52 -31.43 51.22
N ALA A 76 37.00 -30.56 50.33
CA ALA A 76 38.31 -30.69 49.71
C ALA A 76 39.46 -30.52 50.72
N GLU A 77 39.33 -29.56 51.63
CA GLU A 77 40.29 -29.34 52.73
C GLU A 77 40.33 -30.52 53.70
N LEU A 78 39.17 -31.00 54.16
CA LEU A 78 39.07 -32.20 55.01
C LEU A 78 39.64 -33.43 54.31
N LYS A 79 39.41 -33.59 53.01
CA LYS A 79 40.00 -34.68 52.25
C LYS A 79 41.52 -34.56 52.17
N LYS A 80 42.06 -33.34 52.00
CA LYS A 80 43.50 -33.08 51.97
C LYS A 80 44.16 -33.33 53.33
N SER A 81 43.57 -32.84 54.42
CA SER A 81 44.07 -33.08 55.78
C SER A 81 44.03 -34.56 56.13
N ARG A 82 42.93 -35.23 55.81
CA ARG A 82 42.78 -36.68 56.01
C ARG A 82 43.80 -37.49 55.23
N LYS A 83 44.06 -37.13 53.97
CA LYS A 83 45.09 -37.78 53.15
C LYS A 83 46.47 -37.64 53.80
N ALA A 84 46.82 -36.45 54.28
CA ALA A 84 48.09 -36.21 54.96
C ALA A 84 48.22 -37.03 56.26
N VAL A 85 47.14 -37.14 57.05
CA VAL A 85 47.13 -37.98 58.25
C VAL A 85 47.30 -39.46 57.90
N TYR A 86 46.64 -39.96 56.86
CA TYR A 86 46.84 -41.34 56.41
C TYR A 86 48.26 -41.59 55.89
N GLU A 87 48.84 -40.67 55.12
CA GLU A 87 50.23 -40.76 54.67
C GLU A 87 51.22 -40.80 55.86
N GLN A 88 50.97 -40.02 56.92
CA GLN A 88 51.75 -40.06 58.16
C GLN A 88 51.56 -41.39 58.92
N LEU A 89 50.33 -41.88 59.00
CA LEU A 89 49.96 -43.11 59.68
C LEU A 89 50.60 -44.33 59.00
N ASP A 90 50.62 -44.35 57.66
CA ASP A 90 51.29 -45.38 56.86
C ASP A 90 52.82 -45.33 57.05
N ALA A 91 53.43 -44.13 57.00
CA ALA A 91 54.87 -43.96 57.23
C ALA A 91 55.30 -44.43 58.64
N LEU A 92 54.48 -44.13 59.66
CA LEU A 92 54.73 -44.54 61.04
C LEU A 92 54.56 -46.06 61.20
N ASN A 93 53.54 -46.65 60.57
CA ASN A 93 53.36 -48.12 60.53
C ASN A 93 54.56 -48.81 59.87
N ASP A 94 55.06 -48.28 58.76
CA ASP A 94 56.23 -48.83 58.07
C ASP A 94 57.50 -48.69 58.90
N SER A 95 57.69 -47.57 59.61
CA SER A 95 58.79 -47.40 60.57
C SER A 95 58.73 -48.42 61.69
N ILE A 96 57.57 -48.54 62.36
CA ILE A 96 57.33 -49.52 63.43
C ILE A 96 57.60 -50.94 62.90
N ARG A 97 57.11 -51.30 61.72
CA ARG A 97 57.33 -52.63 61.12
C ARG A 97 58.81 -52.91 60.88
N LYS A 98 59.56 -51.94 60.36
CA LYS A 98 61.01 -52.06 60.15
C LYS A 98 61.74 -52.25 61.48
N LYS A 99 61.49 -51.39 62.48
CA LYS A 99 62.13 -51.47 63.81
C LYS A 99 61.76 -52.77 64.54
N VAL A 100 60.50 -53.21 64.50
CA VAL A 100 60.06 -54.48 65.07
C VAL A 100 60.77 -55.67 64.40
N THR A 101 60.97 -55.62 63.08
CA THR A 101 61.70 -56.67 62.35
C THR A 101 63.17 -56.72 62.77
N VAL A 102 63.80 -55.56 62.98
CA VAL A 102 65.18 -55.44 63.49
C VAL A 102 65.28 -56.01 64.91
N VAL A 103 64.43 -55.56 65.84
CA VAL A 103 64.39 -56.05 67.23
C VAL A 103 64.19 -57.58 67.28
N LYS A 104 63.23 -58.12 66.53
CA LYS A 104 63.02 -59.58 66.43
C LYS A 104 64.23 -60.31 65.86
N GLY A 105 64.86 -59.74 64.82
CA GLY A 105 66.07 -60.28 64.21
C GLY A 105 67.22 -60.37 65.19
N PHE A 106 67.43 -59.36 66.04
CA PHE A 106 68.45 -59.38 67.10
C PHE A 106 68.10 -60.35 68.24
N GLN A 107 66.86 -60.34 68.72
CA GLN A 107 66.38 -61.27 69.75
C GLN A 107 66.52 -62.74 69.33
N SER A 108 66.45 -63.05 68.03
CA SER A 108 66.65 -64.42 67.52
C SER A 108 68.12 -64.87 67.49
N LYS A 109 69.07 -63.92 67.48
CA LYS A 109 70.52 -64.19 67.33
C LYS A 109 71.26 -64.28 68.67
N ILE A 110 70.72 -63.67 69.72
CA ILE A 110 71.36 -63.61 71.04
C ILE A 110 70.57 -64.50 72.02
N PRO A 111 71.24 -65.41 72.77
CA PRO A 111 70.56 -66.34 73.67
C PRO A 111 70.09 -65.72 75.00
N TYR A 112 70.44 -64.47 75.29
CA TYR A 112 70.08 -63.74 76.53
C TYR A 112 68.97 -62.73 76.25
N ARG A 113 68.17 -62.39 77.27
CA ARG A 113 66.96 -61.54 77.10
C ARG A 113 67.09 -60.13 77.64
N SER A 114 68.03 -59.85 78.54
CA SER A 114 68.21 -58.55 79.19
C SER A 114 69.68 -58.19 79.36
N THR A 115 69.98 -56.89 79.43
CA THR A 115 71.29 -56.34 79.82
C THR A 115 71.73 -56.84 81.20
N GLU A 116 70.78 -56.97 82.13
CA GLU A 116 71.01 -57.48 83.49
C GLU A 116 71.47 -58.95 83.50
N GLU A 117 70.93 -59.78 82.60
CA GLU A 117 71.32 -61.18 82.47
C GLU A 117 72.74 -61.31 81.88
N VAL A 118 73.09 -60.44 80.92
CA VAL A 118 74.43 -60.39 80.33
C VAL A 118 75.46 -59.94 81.36
N ASP A 119 75.13 -58.94 82.19
CA ASP A 119 76.01 -58.43 83.24
C ASP A 119 76.23 -59.45 84.35
N ALA A 120 75.18 -60.15 84.78
CA ALA A 120 75.30 -61.23 85.75
C ALA A 120 76.24 -62.34 85.25
N ARG A 121 76.17 -62.68 83.95
CA ARG A 121 77.03 -63.69 83.33
C ARG A 121 78.48 -63.21 83.18
N ILE A 122 78.70 -61.94 82.83
CA ILE A 122 80.04 -61.34 82.81
C ILE A 122 80.67 -61.39 84.20
N SER A 123 79.95 -60.99 85.24
CA SER A 123 80.45 -61.04 86.63
C SER A 123 80.73 -62.48 87.09
N GLU A 124 79.91 -63.46 86.68
CA GLU A 124 80.16 -64.87 86.98
C GLU A 124 81.46 -65.38 86.33
N LEU A 125 81.71 -65.01 85.07
CA LEU A 125 82.93 -65.39 84.34
C LEU A 125 84.17 -64.67 84.87
N GLU A 126 84.06 -63.38 85.21
CA GLU A 126 85.14 -62.60 85.83
C GLU A 126 85.52 -63.20 87.20
N ARG A 127 84.54 -63.60 88.02
CA ARG A 127 84.79 -64.29 89.30
C ARG A 127 85.46 -65.65 89.12
N LYS A 128 85.12 -66.39 88.06
CA LYS A 128 85.75 -67.70 87.74
C LYS A 128 87.18 -67.56 87.27
N ILE A 129 87.52 -66.47 86.57
CA ILE A 129 88.89 -66.15 86.18
C ILE A 129 89.74 -65.80 87.42
N GLU A 130 89.20 -64.99 88.32
CA GLU A 130 89.87 -64.58 89.56
C GLU A 130 90.12 -65.75 90.54
N ALA A 131 89.25 -66.77 90.52
CA ALA A 131 89.40 -68.00 91.31
C ALA A 131 90.52 -68.95 90.81
N GLY A 132 91.16 -68.65 89.67
CA GLY A 132 92.29 -69.40 89.12
C GLY A 132 91.87 -70.59 88.26
N VAL A 133 91.86 -70.40 86.94
CA VAL A 133 91.58 -71.44 85.94
C VAL A 133 92.78 -71.68 85.03
N ARG A 134 92.76 -72.79 84.29
CA ARG A 134 93.81 -73.11 83.30
C ARG A 134 93.84 -72.05 82.19
N ILE A 135 95.02 -71.63 81.76
CA ILE A 135 95.26 -70.57 80.75
C ILE A 135 94.41 -70.71 79.47
N VAL A 136 94.14 -71.95 79.02
CA VAL A 136 93.29 -72.21 77.84
C VAL A 136 91.82 -71.89 78.09
N GLU A 137 91.32 -72.19 79.29
CA GLU A 137 89.95 -71.89 79.71
C GLU A 137 89.78 -70.42 80.05
N GLU A 138 90.79 -69.80 80.68
CA GLU A 138 90.86 -68.35 80.90
C GLU A 138 90.73 -67.59 79.58
N LYS A 139 91.50 -67.96 78.56
CA LYS A 139 91.44 -67.34 77.23
C LYS A 139 90.04 -67.50 76.59
N LYS A 140 89.38 -68.64 76.77
CA LYS A 140 88.01 -68.86 76.29
C LYS A 140 86.99 -68.01 77.05
N MET A 141 87.09 -67.93 78.37
CA MET A 141 86.22 -67.07 79.19
C MET A 141 86.43 -65.59 78.89
N LEU A 142 87.67 -65.14 78.64
CA LEU A 142 87.95 -63.77 78.19
C LEU A 142 87.36 -63.47 76.80
N GLN A 143 87.38 -64.43 75.88
CA GLN A 143 86.69 -64.31 74.59
C GLN A 143 85.17 -64.26 74.75
N GLU A 144 84.60 -65.06 75.66
CA GLU A 144 83.18 -65.05 76.00
C GLU A 144 82.78 -63.71 76.65
N ILE A 145 83.57 -63.18 77.60
CA ILE A 145 83.36 -61.85 78.21
C ILE A 145 83.43 -60.76 77.15
N SER A 146 84.39 -60.81 76.22
CA SER A 146 84.50 -59.82 75.13
C SER A 146 83.28 -59.87 74.21
N LEU A 147 82.77 -61.07 73.90
CA LEU A 147 81.55 -61.27 73.13
C LEU A 147 80.31 -60.77 73.88
N LEU A 148 80.19 -61.06 75.18
CA LEU A 148 79.10 -60.62 76.04
C LEU A 148 79.10 -59.10 76.21
N LYS A 149 80.25 -58.46 76.40
CA LYS A 149 80.39 -57.00 76.45
C LYS A 149 79.96 -56.35 75.12
N ARG A 150 80.24 -56.99 73.97
CA ARG A 150 79.74 -56.53 72.66
C ARG A 150 78.23 -56.70 72.53
N ASN A 151 77.69 -57.83 72.99
CA ASN A 151 76.24 -58.09 73.00
C ASN A 151 75.50 -57.13 73.93
N ARG A 152 76.09 -56.72 75.06
CA ARG A 152 75.53 -55.72 75.99
C ARG A 152 75.28 -54.38 75.29
N LEU A 153 76.25 -53.85 74.53
CA LEU A 153 76.04 -52.64 73.74
C LEU A 153 74.89 -52.84 72.73
N SER A 154 74.81 -54.01 72.09
CA SER A 154 73.69 -54.32 71.18
C SER A 154 72.33 -54.40 71.88
N PHE A 155 72.25 -54.72 73.18
CA PHE A 155 71.00 -54.67 73.94
C PHE A 155 70.58 -53.25 74.30
N GLU A 156 71.54 -52.37 74.62
CA GLU A 156 71.25 -50.94 74.83
C GLU A 156 70.66 -50.31 73.55
N ASP A 157 71.19 -50.68 72.37
CA ASP A 157 70.64 -50.28 71.07
C ASP A 157 69.21 -50.83 70.83
N ILE A 158 68.92 -52.07 71.27
CA ILE A 158 67.58 -52.68 71.15
C ILE A 158 66.58 -52.01 72.09
N ASP A 159 66.98 -51.70 73.33
CA ASP A 159 66.13 -50.99 74.29
C ASP A 159 65.79 -49.59 73.78
N GLN A 160 66.76 -48.90 73.14
CA GLN A 160 66.49 -47.65 72.44
C GLN A 160 65.48 -47.84 71.30
N GLN A 161 65.64 -48.86 70.44
CA GLN A 161 64.68 -49.16 69.38
C GLN A 161 63.28 -49.52 69.91
N GLN A 162 63.20 -50.25 71.03
CA GLN A 162 61.93 -50.62 71.65
C GLN A 162 61.22 -49.40 72.25
N ASN A 163 61.97 -48.48 72.87
CA ASN A 163 61.45 -47.20 73.35
C ASN A 163 60.95 -46.33 72.19
N GLU A 164 61.66 -46.30 71.06
CA GLU A 164 61.20 -45.62 69.85
C GLU A 164 59.93 -46.24 69.26
N ILE A 165 59.83 -47.58 69.20
CA ILE A 165 58.60 -48.27 68.76
C ILE A 165 57.42 -47.89 69.66
N ASN A 166 57.61 -47.87 70.98
CA ASN A 166 56.55 -47.53 71.92
C ASN A 166 56.11 -46.06 71.74
N ARG A 167 57.04 -45.14 71.50
CA ARG A 167 56.74 -43.74 71.17
C ARG A 167 55.98 -43.62 69.86
N GLU A 168 56.44 -44.28 68.79
CA GLU A 168 55.77 -44.26 67.49
C GLU A 168 54.37 -44.89 67.55
N ARG A 169 54.15 -45.95 68.34
CA ARG A 169 52.83 -46.52 68.58
C ARG A 169 51.90 -45.57 69.33
N ALA A 170 52.41 -44.87 70.34
CA ALA A 170 51.63 -43.85 71.05
C ALA A 170 51.19 -42.72 70.09
N ILE A 171 52.12 -42.22 69.27
CA ILE A 171 51.83 -41.20 68.24
C ILE A 171 50.83 -41.74 67.20
N TYR A 172 50.95 -43.00 66.79
CA TYR A 172 50.01 -43.65 65.87
C TYR A 172 48.59 -43.68 66.43
N ASP A 173 48.43 -44.11 67.68
CA ASP A 173 47.13 -44.22 68.34
C ASP A 173 46.50 -42.83 68.58
N GLU A 174 47.32 -41.81 68.86
CA GLU A 174 46.87 -40.41 68.93
C GLU A 174 46.40 -39.89 67.57
N LEU A 175 47.18 -40.07 66.50
CA LEU A 175 46.79 -39.69 65.14
C LEU A 175 45.50 -40.37 64.71
N LYS A 176 45.35 -41.66 65.03
CA LYS A 176 44.18 -42.46 64.67
C LYS A 176 42.89 -41.96 65.35
N LYS A 177 42.99 -41.47 66.60
CA LYS A 177 41.83 -40.90 67.32
C LYS A 177 41.37 -39.57 66.73
N ASN A 178 42.27 -38.81 66.10
CA ASN A 178 41.95 -37.52 65.48
C ASN A 178 41.28 -37.65 64.09
N ILE A 179 41.14 -38.86 63.55
CA ILE A 179 40.42 -39.11 62.28
C ILE A 179 38.93 -39.24 62.59
N ASP A 180 38.28 -38.15 62.95
CA ASP A 180 36.84 -38.15 63.26
C ASP A 180 36.00 -37.92 62.00
N ASP A 181 35.20 -38.91 61.60
CA ASP A 181 34.41 -38.91 60.36
C ASP A 181 33.09 -38.13 60.44
N SER A 182 32.74 -37.68 61.64
CA SER A 182 31.44 -37.06 61.94
C SER A 182 31.23 -35.77 61.15
N GLU A 183 32.25 -34.92 61.03
CA GLU A 183 32.15 -33.64 60.31
C GLU A 183 32.03 -33.84 58.80
N ALA A 184 32.77 -34.78 58.23
CA ALA A 184 32.71 -35.11 56.81
C ALA A 184 31.31 -35.63 56.42
N LYS A 185 30.71 -36.50 57.25
CA LYS A 185 29.33 -36.98 57.05
C LYS A 185 28.32 -35.84 57.12
N LYS A 186 28.38 -34.99 58.15
CA LYS A 186 27.49 -33.82 58.28
C LYS A 186 27.57 -32.86 57.08
N LEU A 187 28.78 -32.61 56.57
CA LEU A 187 28.99 -31.80 55.37
C LEU A 187 28.42 -32.48 54.11
N SER A 188 28.57 -33.80 53.98
CA SER A 188 27.99 -34.57 52.88
C SER A 188 26.46 -34.54 52.90
N ASP A 189 25.85 -34.77 54.06
CA ASP A 189 24.39 -34.76 54.22
C ASP A 189 23.82 -33.36 53.92
N ARG A 190 24.48 -32.30 54.42
CA ARG A 190 24.09 -30.91 54.13
C ARG A 190 24.26 -30.57 52.64
N TYR A 191 25.32 -31.07 52.00
CA TYR A 191 25.52 -30.89 50.57
C TYR A 191 24.40 -31.53 49.76
N GLU A 192 24.03 -32.77 50.08
CA GLU A 192 22.96 -33.50 49.38
C GLU A 192 21.59 -32.82 49.55
N GLN A 193 21.29 -32.33 50.75
CA GLN A 193 20.07 -31.55 51.01
C GLN A 193 20.03 -30.25 50.20
N LEU A 194 21.13 -29.48 50.19
CA LEU A 194 21.22 -28.22 49.44
C LEU A 194 21.20 -28.44 47.92
N ASP A 195 21.83 -29.52 47.43
CA ASP A 195 21.80 -29.89 46.01
C ASP A 195 20.40 -30.30 45.57
N ALA A 196 19.67 -31.03 46.41
CA ALA A 196 18.27 -31.36 46.17
C ALA A 196 17.38 -30.10 46.13
N GLU A 197 17.51 -29.19 47.09
CA GLU A 197 16.81 -27.89 47.09
C GLU A 197 17.18 -27.05 45.85
N PHE A 198 18.46 -27.04 45.47
CA PHE A 198 18.91 -26.34 44.28
C PHE A 198 18.26 -26.88 43.00
N LYS A 199 18.19 -28.21 42.87
CA LYS A 199 17.58 -28.87 41.70
C LYS A 199 16.09 -28.58 41.60
N THR A 200 15.35 -28.64 42.71
CA THR A 200 13.90 -28.33 42.70
C THR A 200 13.65 -26.87 42.31
N ILE A 201 14.39 -25.92 42.90
CA ILE A 201 14.31 -24.50 42.53
C ILE A 201 14.66 -24.31 41.05
N GLN A 202 15.70 -24.98 40.56
CA GLN A 202 16.12 -24.89 39.16
C GLN A 202 15.05 -25.41 38.20
N GLU A 203 14.44 -26.56 38.51
CA GLU A 203 13.38 -27.16 37.71
C GLU A 203 12.14 -26.27 37.67
N ASP A 204 11.71 -25.71 38.81
CA ASP A 204 10.58 -24.80 38.87
C ASP A 204 10.84 -23.50 38.11
N GLN A 205 12.05 -22.94 38.22
CA GLN A 205 12.47 -21.79 37.42
C GLN A 205 12.47 -22.11 35.92
N ASN A 206 12.93 -23.29 35.53
CA ASN A 206 12.94 -23.72 34.12
C ASN A 206 11.50 -23.88 33.59
N LYS A 207 10.63 -24.57 34.33
CA LYS A 207 9.20 -24.72 33.97
C LYS A 207 8.49 -23.38 33.84
N GLN A 208 8.71 -22.46 34.80
CA GLN A 208 8.15 -21.11 34.74
C GLN A 208 8.69 -20.32 33.55
N ARG A 209 9.99 -20.44 33.26
CA ARG A 209 10.62 -19.78 32.10
C ARG A 209 10.05 -20.31 30.79
N GLU A 210 9.93 -21.63 30.63
CA GLU A 210 9.35 -22.25 29.45
C GLU A 210 7.89 -21.84 29.26
N ALA A 211 7.09 -21.81 30.33
CA ALA A 211 5.71 -21.34 30.28
C ALA A 211 5.62 -19.85 29.86
N ARG A 212 6.50 -19.00 30.39
CA ARG A 212 6.61 -17.59 29.97
C ARG A 212 7.02 -17.45 28.51
N ASN A 213 8.05 -18.18 28.08
CA ASN A 213 8.55 -18.12 26.71
C ASN A 213 7.47 -18.54 25.72
N LYS A 214 6.74 -19.63 25.99
CA LYS A 214 5.59 -20.06 25.17
C LYS A 214 4.55 -18.95 24.99
N LEU A 215 4.21 -18.22 26.07
CA LEU A 215 3.27 -17.09 25.99
C LEU A 215 3.85 -15.91 25.19
N TYR A 216 5.14 -15.60 25.35
CA TYR A 216 5.79 -14.55 24.57
C TYR A 216 5.91 -14.89 23.08
N ASP A 217 6.21 -16.15 22.76
CA ASP A 217 6.27 -16.67 21.39
C ASP A 217 4.88 -16.65 20.75
N GLU A 218 3.84 -17.06 21.48
CA GLU A 218 2.46 -16.97 21.02
C GLU A 218 2.03 -15.52 20.78
N ARG A 219 2.36 -14.60 21.70
CA ARG A 219 2.13 -13.16 21.52
C ARG A 219 2.84 -12.63 20.28
N ASN A 220 4.11 -12.95 20.08
CA ASN A 220 4.89 -12.49 18.94
C ASN A 220 4.33 -13.04 17.62
N ARG A 221 3.93 -14.31 17.60
CA ARG A 221 3.28 -14.95 16.46
C ARG A 221 1.96 -14.25 16.12
N LEU A 222 1.10 -14.04 17.12
CA LEU A 222 -0.18 -13.35 16.93
C LEU A 222 0.00 -11.91 16.49
N LYS A 223 1.00 -11.19 17.02
CA LYS A 223 1.35 -9.85 16.56
C LYS A 223 1.78 -9.86 15.09
N GLY A 224 2.65 -10.80 14.69
CA GLY A 224 3.07 -10.95 13.30
C GLY A 224 1.89 -11.18 12.35
N LEU A 225 0.98 -12.09 12.71
CA LEU A 225 -0.25 -12.34 11.94
C LEU A 225 -1.16 -11.11 11.88
N LEU A 226 -1.27 -10.36 12.97
CA LEU A 226 -2.06 -9.13 13.03
C LEU A 226 -1.45 -8.05 12.12
N ASP A 227 -0.14 -7.88 12.17
CA ASP A 227 0.61 -6.93 11.31
C ASP A 227 0.45 -7.33 9.82
N GLU A 228 0.49 -8.63 9.50
CA GLU A 228 0.22 -9.14 8.14
C GLU A 228 -1.20 -8.81 7.66
N GLU A 229 -2.24 -9.06 8.47
CA GLU A 229 -3.62 -8.74 8.10
C GLU A 229 -3.85 -7.22 7.97
N TYR A 230 -3.26 -6.40 8.85
CA TYR A 230 -3.30 -4.94 8.68
C TYR A 230 -2.57 -4.47 7.44
N ASN A 231 -1.44 -5.10 7.08
CA ASN A 231 -0.74 -4.81 5.84
C ASN A 231 -1.60 -5.18 4.62
N LYS A 232 -2.26 -6.35 4.61
CA LYS A 232 -3.22 -6.72 3.55
C LYS A 232 -4.37 -5.72 3.44
N LEU A 233 -4.91 -5.26 4.56
CA LEU A 233 -5.96 -4.25 4.59
C LEU A 233 -5.47 -2.92 3.99
N ARG A 234 -4.26 -2.51 4.33
CA ARG A 234 -3.63 -1.29 3.80
C ARG A 234 -3.37 -1.40 2.31
N THR A 235 -2.75 -2.48 1.84
CA THR A 235 -2.49 -2.69 0.41
C THR A 235 -3.78 -2.72 -0.39
N LEU A 236 -4.81 -3.42 0.09
CA LEU A 236 -6.11 -3.49 -0.58
C LEU A 236 -6.81 -2.11 -0.65
N ARG A 237 -6.71 -1.29 0.40
CA ARG A 237 -7.21 0.10 0.39
C ARG A 237 -6.43 0.99 -0.56
N ASP A 238 -5.11 0.86 -0.58
CA ASP A 238 -4.22 1.66 -1.43
C ASP A 238 -4.39 1.28 -2.91
N GLU A 239 -4.52 0.00 -3.25
CA GLU A 239 -4.84 -0.51 -4.58
C GLU A 239 -6.21 -0.04 -5.04
N HIS A 240 -7.24 -0.16 -4.20
CA HIS A 240 -8.57 0.34 -4.54
C HIS A 240 -8.56 1.85 -4.76
N ARG A 241 -7.84 2.62 -3.94
CA ARG A 241 -7.69 4.07 -4.14
C ARG A 241 -7.02 4.38 -5.47
N LYS A 242 -5.89 3.73 -5.79
CA LYS A 242 -5.18 3.91 -7.07
C LYS A 242 -6.07 3.59 -8.26
N ASN A 243 -6.73 2.43 -8.26
CA ASN A 243 -7.64 2.03 -9.34
C ASN A 243 -8.82 3.00 -9.49
N ASN A 244 -9.32 3.55 -8.38
CA ASN A 244 -10.39 4.54 -8.39
C ASN A 244 -9.92 5.90 -8.92
N ASP A 245 -8.74 6.35 -8.52
CA ASP A 245 -8.12 7.58 -9.03
C ASP A 245 -7.82 7.45 -10.52
N GLU A 246 -7.30 6.32 -10.99
CA GLU A 246 -7.09 6.00 -12.41
C GLU A 246 -8.40 6.02 -13.20
N TYR A 247 -9.47 5.45 -12.65
CA TYR A 247 -10.79 5.48 -13.28
C TYR A 247 -11.37 6.90 -13.37
N TYR A 248 -11.30 7.70 -12.32
CA TYR A 248 -11.81 9.08 -12.33
C TYR A 248 -10.96 10.03 -13.17
N THR A 249 -9.63 9.84 -13.18
CA THR A 249 -8.74 10.58 -14.09
C THR A 249 -9.03 10.21 -15.55
N PHE A 250 -9.29 8.93 -15.85
CA PHE A 250 -9.77 8.50 -17.16
C PHE A 250 -11.11 9.19 -17.54
N ILE A 251 -12.11 9.19 -16.66
CA ILE A 251 -13.40 9.88 -16.90
C ILE A 251 -13.18 11.36 -17.16
N ARG A 252 -12.31 12.02 -16.39
CA ARG A 252 -12.01 13.44 -16.56
C ARG A 252 -11.41 13.71 -17.94
N LYS A 253 -10.38 12.95 -18.32
CA LYS A 253 -9.76 13.02 -19.64
C LYS A 253 -10.76 12.75 -20.76
N LEU A 254 -11.68 11.80 -20.57
CA LEU A 254 -12.72 11.49 -21.55
C LEU A 254 -13.73 12.66 -21.70
N ARG A 255 -14.07 13.35 -20.60
CA ARG A 255 -14.93 14.54 -20.66
C ARG A 255 -14.21 15.72 -21.34
N GLU A 256 -12.95 15.93 -21.03
CA GLU A 256 -12.11 16.96 -21.66
C GLU A 256 -11.99 16.69 -23.18
N TRP A 257 -11.67 15.45 -23.56
CA TRP A 257 -11.64 15.00 -24.96
C TRP A 257 -12.97 15.22 -25.69
N LYS A 258 -14.11 14.89 -25.08
CA LYS A 258 -15.44 15.13 -25.68
C LYS A 258 -15.75 16.62 -25.85
N LYS A 259 -15.36 17.44 -24.88
CA LYS A 259 -15.54 18.90 -24.96
C LYS A 259 -14.67 19.48 -26.07
N GLU A 260 -13.40 19.09 -26.17
CA GLU A 260 -12.51 19.52 -27.24
C GLU A 260 -13.06 19.13 -28.62
N GLN A 261 -13.57 17.91 -28.77
CA GLN A 261 -14.23 17.46 -30.00
C GLN A 261 -15.48 18.28 -30.34
N GLU A 262 -16.33 18.57 -29.35
CA GLU A 262 -17.52 19.39 -29.58
C GLU A 262 -17.19 20.84 -29.93
N GLN A 263 -16.18 21.43 -29.28
CA GLN A 263 -15.70 22.78 -29.59
C GLN A 263 -15.11 22.83 -30.99
N LEU A 264 -14.27 21.85 -31.37
CA LEU A 264 -13.70 21.78 -32.71
C LEU A 264 -14.81 21.66 -33.76
N ARG A 265 -15.83 20.85 -33.52
CA ARG A 265 -16.98 20.71 -34.43
C ARG A 265 -17.80 22.00 -34.53
N LYS A 266 -18.00 22.72 -33.43
CA LYS A 266 -18.70 24.03 -33.44
C LYS A 266 -17.92 25.07 -34.22
N VAL A 267 -16.61 25.15 -34.01
CA VAL A 267 -15.73 26.06 -34.77
C VAL A 267 -15.79 25.72 -36.27
N GLN A 268 -15.77 24.44 -36.64
CA GLN A 268 -15.95 24.01 -38.04
C GLN A 268 -17.32 24.41 -38.61
N GLU A 269 -18.42 24.14 -37.90
CA GLU A 269 -19.78 24.49 -38.34
C GLU A 269 -19.97 26.02 -38.45
N GLU A 270 -19.43 26.79 -37.51
CA GLU A 270 -19.46 28.25 -37.58
C GLU A 270 -18.66 28.76 -38.78
N ASN A 271 -17.47 28.21 -39.04
CA ASN A 271 -16.66 28.57 -40.19
C ASN A 271 -17.36 28.19 -41.51
N GLU A 272 -18.00 27.02 -41.58
CA GLU A 272 -18.80 26.60 -42.75
C GLU A 272 -20.01 27.52 -42.97
N ARG A 273 -20.78 27.82 -41.91
CA ARG A 273 -21.93 28.74 -41.99
C ARG A 273 -21.51 30.15 -42.42
N ARG A 274 -20.38 30.66 -41.92
CA ARG A 274 -19.82 31.95 -42.34
C ARG A 274 -19.42 31.92 -43.82
N GLN A 275 -18.75 30.86 -44.28
CA GLN A 275 -18.40 30.69 -45.69
C GLN A 275 -19.64 30.59 -46.58
N GLU A 276 -20.70 29.91 -46.14
CA GLU A 276 -21.97 29.84 -46.85
C GLU A 276 -22.69 31.19 -46.90
N ALA A 277 -22.73 31.94 -45.79
CA ALA A 277 -23.30 33.29 -45.76
C ALA A 277 -22.56 34.22 -46.73
N ALA A 278 -21.22 34.20 -46.72
CA ALA A 278 -20.40 34.95 -47.66
C ALA A 278 -20.67 34.56 -49.12
N LYS A 279 -20.86 33.26 -49.42
CA LYS A 279 -21.24 32.78 -50.76
C LYS A 279 -22.64 33.25 -51.16
N GLN A 280 -23.62 33.17 -50.26
CA GLN A 280 -24.99 33.64 -50.53
C GLN A 280 -25.04 35.14 -50.81
N GLU A 281 -24.30 35.95 -50.06
CA GLU A 281 -24.22 37.39 -50.31
C GLU A 281 -23.61 37.69 -51.69
N LEU A 282 -22.60 36.92 -52.09
CA LEU A 282 -22.00 37.03 -53.42
C LEU A 282 -22.98 36.62 -54.53
N GLU A 283 -23.70 35.51 -54.35
CA GLU A 283 -24.71 35.04 -55.30
C GLU A 283 -25.87 36.04 -55.45
N LEU A 284 -26.40 36.55 -54.34
CA LEU A 284 -27.45 37.59 -54.35
C LEU A 284 -26.99 38.87 -55.05
N ALA A 285 -25.73 39.26 -54.85
CA ALA A 285 -25.15 40.42 -55.53
C ALA A 285 -24.82 40.17 -57.01
N SER A 286 -24.69 38.90 -57.41
CA SER A 286 -24.49 38.49 -58.80
C SER A 286 -25.80 38.35 -59.59
N LEU A 287 -26.97 38.43 -58.94
CA LEU A 287 -28.25 38.48 -59.63
C LEU A 287 -28.34 39.74 -60.51
N PRO A 288 -28.87 39.64 -61.74
CA PRO A 288 -28.99 40.78 -62.63
C PRO A 288 -29.79 41.92 -61.99
N ALA A 289 -29.19 43.11 -61.92
CA ALA A 289 -29.89 44.30 -61.44
C ALA A 289 -31.11 44.61 -62.32
N PHE A 290 -32.16 45.15 -61.71
CA PHE A 290 -33.42 45.55 -62.38
C PHE A 290 -34.25 44.39 -62.99
N GLU A 291 -33.99 43.11 -62.66
CA GLU A 291 -34.78 41.97 -63.15
C GLU A 291 -36.28 42.10 -62.80
N ASN A 292 -36.59 42.46 -61.55
CA ASN A 292 -37.97 42.69 -61.10
C ASN A 292 -38.65 43.83 -61.88
N GLU A 293 -37.91 44.90 -62.20
CA GLU A 293 -38.43 46.05 -62.93
C GLU A 293 -38.66 45.72 -64.42
N ILE A 294 -37.79 44.89 -65.01
CA ILE A 294 -37.95 44.36 -66.36
C ILE A 294 -39.15 43.41 -66.44
N ALA A 295 -39.28 42.48 -65.49
CA ALA A 295 -40.42 41.57 -65.39
C ALA A 295 -41.73 42.33 -65.15
N LEU A 296 -41.69 43.39 -64.35
CA LEU A 296 -42.83 44.26 -64.11
C LEU A 296 -43.20 45.06 -65.38
N CYS A 297 -42.23 45.56 -66.14
CA CYS A 297 -42.47 46.17 -67.45
C CYS A 297 -43.14 45.18 -68.41
N ASP A 298 -42.74 43.91 -68.41
CA ASP A 298 -43.32 42.86 -69.25
C ASP A 298 -44.73 42.46 -68.82
N ASN A 299 -44.96 42.30 -67.51
CA ASN A 299 -46.28 42.02 -66.96
C ASN A 299 -47.26 43.17 -67.21
N LEU A 300 -46.81 44.42 -67.05
CA LEU A 300 -47.63 45.61 -67.35
C LEU A 300 -47.88 45.75 -68.85
N SER A 301 -46.90 45.42 -69.70
CA SER A 301 -47.10 45.42 -71.15
C SER A 301 -48.13 44.36 -71.57
N ALA A 302 -48.03 43.14 -71.06
CA ALA A 302 -49.00 42.07 -71.31
C ALA A 302 -50.41 42.41 -70.78
N PHE A 303 -50.48 43.04 -69.60
CA PHE A 303 -51.74 43.49 -69.00
C PHE A 303 -52.40 44.59 -69.85
N LEU A 304 -51.64 45.57 -70.34
CA LEU A 304 -52.14 46.62 -71.23
C LEU A 304 -52.53 46.08 -72.62
N GLU A 305 -51.79 45.12 -73.16
CA GLU A 305 -52.10 44.45 -74.43
C GLU A 305 -53.41 43.64 -74.34
N SER A 306 -53.71 43.03 -73.18
CA SER A 306 -54.99 42.36 -72.89
C SER A 306 -56.21 43.30 -73.01
N TYR A 307 -56.05 44.62 -72.79
CA TYR A 307 -57.14 45.59 -72.98
C TYR A 307 -57.34 46.03 -74.44
N LEU A 308 -56.31 45.91 -75.29
CA LEU A 308 -56.37 46.29 -76.70
C LEU A 308 -56.92 45.17 -77.60
N SER A 309 -56.81 43.91 -77.17
CA SER A 309 -57.28 42.74 -77.92
C SER A 309 -58.35 41.97 -77.15
N PRO A 310 -59.65 42.35 -77.22
CA PRO A 310 -60.73 41.67 -76.51
C PRO A 310 -61.18 40.35 -77.19
N ASN A 311 -60.37 39.79 -78.09
CA ASN A 311 -60.67 38.56 -78.85
C ASN A 311 -59.70 37.41 -78.52
N HIS A 312 -59.42 37.22 -77.23
CA HIS A 312 -59.20 35.89 -76.70
C HIS A 312 -60.20 35.65 -75.57
N LYS A 313 -61.39 35.15 -75.94
CA LYS A 313 -62.09 34.23 -75.04
C LYS A 313 -61.17 33.02 -74.87
N ASN A 314 -60.59 32.87 -73.70
CA ASN A 314 -60.22 31.55 -73.22
C ASN A 314 -61.38 31.08 -72.32
N ASP A 315 -62.43 30.55 -72.97
CA ASP A 315 -63.21 29.48 -72.35
C ASP A 315 -62.30 28.25 -72.29
N ALA A 316 -61.89 27.88 -71.09
CA ALA A 316 -61.36 26.56 -70.79
C ALA A 316 -61.65 26.24 -69.32
N SER A 317 -62.88 25.77 -69.07
CA SER A 317 -63.09 24.77 -68.03
C SER A 317 -62.49 23.46 -68.50
N ALA A 318 -61.45 22.98 -67.81
CA ALA A 318 -61.16 21.55 -67.68
C ALA A 318 -60.13 21.34 -66.57
N ASP A 319 -60.58 20.60 -65.55
CA ASP A 319 -59.75 19.82 -64.64
C ASP A 319 -58.61 19.10 -65.38
N SER A 320 -57.43 19.07 -64.74
CA SER A 320 -56.72 17.80 -64.57
C SER A 320 -55.62 17.94 -63.52
N ASN A 321 -55.82 17.18 -62.46
CA ASN A 321 -54.86 16.76 -61.44
C ASN A 321 -53.50 16.33 -62.01
N ALA A 322 -52.43 16.67 -61.28
CA ALA A 322 -51.12 15.99 -61.16
C ALA A 322 -50.15 17.04 -60.56
N ASN A 323 -49.53 16.94 -59.39
CA ASN A 323 -49.04 15.81 -58.58
C ASN A 323 -49.17 16.23 -57.10
N GLU A 324 -49.83 15.51 -56.19
CA GLU A 324 -49.37 14.24 -55.63
C GLU A 324 -47.85 14.11 -55.63
N ILE A 325 -47.18 14.84 -54.73
CA ILE A 325 -45.93 14.33 -54.19
C ILE A 325 -46.32 13.19 -53.25
N ALA A 326 -46.39 12.01 -53.84
CA ALA A 326 -46.34 10.75 -53.16
C ALA A 326 -45.14 10.75 -52.20
N ASN A 327 -45.43 10.47 -50.94
CA ASN A 327 -44.65 9.66 -50.02
C ASN A 327 -43.20 9.38 -50.48
N ALA A 328 -42.28 10.24 -50.06
CA ALA A 328 -40.87 9.92 -49.93
C ALA A 328 -40.43 10.19 -48.49
N PHE A 329 -41.11 9.56 -47.52
CA PHE A 329 -40.54 9.25 -46.20
C PHE A 329 -41.29 8.04 -45.63
N GLU A 330 -41.06 6.90 -46.27
CA GLU A 330 -41.31 5.58 -45.70
C GLU A 330 -40.39 5.42 -44.47
N GLY A 331 -40.89 5.76 -43.27
CA GLY A 331 -40.11 5.53 -42.05
C GLY A 331 -40.36 6.43 -40.83
N MET A 332 -41.37 7.31 -40.77
CA MET A 332 -41.65 8.06 -39.54
C MET A 332 -43.02 7.72 -38.95
N VAL A 333 -43.00 6.81 -37.98
CA VAL A 333 -44.13 6.47 -37.11
C VAL A 333 -44.45 7.69 -36.23
N ILE A 334 -45.40 8.51 -36.66
CA ILE A 334 -46.02 9.52 -35.80
C ILE A 334 -47.00 8.79 -34.87
N LYS A 335 -46.57 8.56 -33.63
CA LYS A 335 -47.46 8.12 -32.54
C LYS A 335 -48.53 9.19 -32.33
N LYS A 336 -49.78 8.86 -32.67
CA LYS A 336 -50.96 9.49 -32.10
C LYS A 336 -50.88 9.37 -30.59
N LYS A 337 -50.90 10.49 -29.89
CA LYS A 337 -51.24 10.58 -28.47
C LYS A 337 -52.53 11.38 -28.40
N ASP A 338 -53.55 10.71 -27.88
CA ASP A 338 -54.85 11.27 -27.59
C ASP A 338 -54.75 12.38 -26.54
N ASP A 339 -55.55 13.42 -26.79
CA ASP A 339 -56.36 14.19 -25.85
C ASP A 339 -55.94 14.24 -24.38
N ASP A 340 -55.59 15.45 -23.93
CA ASP A 340 -56.08 15.93 -22.65
C ASP A 340 -56.73 17.31 -22.83
N PHE A 341 -58.04 17.28 -22.61
CA PHE A 341 -58.97 18.37 -22.41
C PHE A 341 -58.41 19.48 -21.51
N PHE A 342 -58.42 20.72 -21.99
CA PHE A 342 -58.58 21.87 -21.09
C PHE A 342 -59.46 22.95 -21.73
N PHE A 343 -60.76 22.65 -21.72
CA PHE A 343 -61.85 23.56 -22.05
C PHE A 343 -62.32 24.30 -20.79
N VAL A 344 -62.00 25.59 -20.69
CA VAL A 344 -62.72 26.63 -19.92
C VAL A 344 -62.36 27.95 -20.63
N GLY A 345 -63.23 28.81 -21.15
CA GLY A 345 -64.65 29.00 -21.00
C GLY A 345 -64.92 30.51 -20.97
N ASN A 346 -65.75 30.99 -21.90
CA ASN A 346 -66.52 32.25 -21.87
C ASN A 346 -65.73 33.57 -22.06
N ASN A 347 -66.21 34.61 -22.78
CA ASN A 347 -67.59 35.06 -22.94
C ASN A 347 -67.71 36.18 -24.01
N LYS A 348 -68.88 36.26 -24.68
CA LYS A 348 -69.57 37.49 -25.20
C LYS A 348 -68.94 38.19 -26.43
N LYS A 349 -69.68 38.74 -27.42
CA LYS A 349 -71.12 38.99 -27.61
C LYS A 349 -71.39 39.45 -29.07
N LYS A 350 -72.58 39.09 -29.56
CA LYS A 350 -73.53 39.83 -30.42
C LYS A 350 -73.21 40.18 -31.88
N HIS A 351 -73.94 39.47 -32.75
CA HIS A 351 -74.97 39.94 -33.70
C HIS A 351 -74.70 41.14 -34.63
N GLY A 352 -74.92 40.92 -35.93
CA GLY A 352 -75.64 41.89 -36.77
C GLY A 352 -75.52 41.72 -38.30
N LYS A 353 -76.48 40.99 -38.87
CA LYS A 353 -77.10 41.06 -40.21
C LYS A 353 -76.52 41.97 -41.31
N ASN A 354 -76.36 41.33 -42.46
CA ASN A 354 -76.68 41.72 -43.86
C ASN A 354 -77.03 43.18 -44.16
N LYS A 355 -76.47 43.68 -45.27
CA LYS A 355 -77.27 44.16 -46.40
C LYS A 355 -76.47 44.12 -47.71
N GLU A 356 -77.10 43.51 -48.71
CA GLU A 356 -76.70 43.45 -50.10
C GLU A 356 -76.79 44.82 -50.80
N ALA A 357 -75.88 44.98 -51.76
CA ALA A 357 -76.05 45.50 -53.11
C ALA A 357 -77.03 46.65 -53.37
N VAL A 358 -76.49 47.72 -53.96
CA VAL A 358 -77.06 48.30 -55.19
C VAL A 358 -75.91 48.62 -56.14
N LYS A 359 -75.84 47.87 -57.24
CA LYS A 359 -75.17 48.24 -58.49
C LYS A 359 -75.87 49.48 -59.04
N ASP A 360 -75.10 50.47 -59.49
CA ASP A 360 -75.51 51.12 -60.74
C ASP A 360 -74.32 51.50 -61.62
N THR A 361 -74.42 51.01 -62.84
CA THR A 361 -73.44 51.07 -63.91
C THR A 361 -73.69 52.30 -64.77
N LYS A 362 -72.71 53.21 -64.85
CA LYS A 362 -72.56 54.08 -66.03
C LYS A 362 -71.20 53.79 -66.65
N LYS A 363 -71.24 53.37 -67.92
CA LYS A 363 -70.08 53.21 -68.79
C LYS A 363 -69.42 54.58 -68.94
N SER A 364 -68.34 54.80 -68.18
CA SER A 364 -67.34 55.80 -68.53
C SER A 364 -66.19 55.07 -69.20
N ASP A 365 -65.58 55.75 -70.17
CA ASP A 365 -64.42 55.35 -70.97
C ASP A 365 -63.12 55.30 -70.14
N ALA A 366 -63.25 54.97 -68.85
CA ALA A 366 -62.24 55.02 -67.82
C ALA A 366 -61.76 53.60 -67.50
N LEU A 367 -60.46 53.36 -67.66
CA LEU A 367 -59.86 52.06 -67.38
C LEU A 367 -59.87 51.80 -65.86
N LYS A 368 -60.52 50.71 -65.43
CA LYS A 368 -60.50 50.29 -64.02
C LYS A 368 -59.26 49.44 -63.77
N LEU A 369 -58.15 50.11 -63.47
CA LEU A 369 -56.90 49.45 -63.11
C LEU A 369 -56.94 49.02 -61.63
N PRO A 370 -56.57 47.78 -61.28
CA PRO A 370 -56.39 47.39 -59.89
C PRO A 370 -55.24 48.19 -59.25
N LEU A 371 -55.39 48.56 -57.97
CA LEU A 371 -54.45 49.45 -57.26
C LEU A 371 -52.99 48.97 -57.32
N SER A 372 -52.77 47.65 -57.23
CA SER A 372 -51.44 47.04 -57.36
C SER A 372 -50.79 47.28 -58.74
N THR A 373 -51.56 47.31 -59.83
CA THR A 373 -51.02 47.66 -61.15
C THR A 373 -50.70 49.15 -61.26
N MET A 374 -51.47 50.02 -60.59
CA MET A 374 -51.15 51.44 -60.55
C MET A 374 -49.84 51.70 -59.78
N GLU A 375 -49.64 51.05 -58.64
CA GLU A 375 -48.38 51.10 -57.88
C GLU A 375 -47.19 50.66 -58.74
N ALA A 376 -47.34 49.56 -59.49
CA ALA A 376 -46.32 49.08 -60.43
C ALA A 376 -45.95 50.09 -61.53
N PHE A 377 -46.92 50.87 -62.05
CA PHE A 377 -46.64 51.95 -63.00
C PHE A 377 -45.90 53.12 -62.35
N PHE A 378 -46.18 53.43 -61.07
CA PHE A 378 -45.44 54.43 -60.31
C PHE A 378 -43.98 54.00 -60.05
N ASP A 379 -43.76 52.73 -59.73
CA ASP A 379 -42.43 52.17 -59.50
C ASP A 379 -41.55 52.27 -60.76
N ILE A 380 -42.11 51.96 -61.93
CA ILE A 380 -41.44 52.10 -63.23
C ILE A 380 -41.45 53.56 -63.76
N LYS A 381 -42.11 54.48 -63.03
CA LYS A 381 -42.25 55.90 -63.37
C LYS A 381 -42.85 56.14 -64.75
N VAL A 382 -43.84 55.35 -65.12
CA VAL A 382 -44.62 55.49 -66.37
C VAL A 382 -46.03 55.99 -66.02
N THR A 383 -46.54 56.91 -66.85
CA THR A 383 -47.86 57.50 -66.64
C THR A 383 -48.96 56.44 -66.78
N VAL A 384 -49.80 56.30 -65.77
CA VAL A 384 -50.94 55.39 -65.76
C VAL A 384 -51.93 55.79 -66.87
N PRO A 385 -52.25 54.90 -67.83
CA PRO A 385 -53.24 55.21 -68.85
C PRO A 385 -54.63 55.26 -68.22
N THR A 386 -55.26 56.42 -68.25
CA THR A 386 -56.62 56.61 -67.69
C THR A 386 -57.71 56.31 -68.71
N LYS A 387 -57.34 56.28 -70.00
CA LYS A 387 -58.22 56.06 -71.15
C LYS A 387 -57.64 55.01 -72.11
N ILE A 388 -58.53 54.33 -72.85
CA ILE A 388 -58.16 53.27 -73.80
C ILE A 388 -57.26 53.79 -74.94
N SER A 389 -57.45 55.04 -75.36
CA SER A 389 -56.62 55.69 -76.40
C SER A 389 -55.16 55.96 -75.98
N GLU A 390 -54.86 55.93 -74.67
CA GLU A 390 -53.54 56.21 -74.10
C GLU A 390 -52.71 54.92 -73.91
N ILE A 391 -53.29 53.75 -74.16
CA ILE A 391 -52.61 52.46 -74.06
C ILE A 391 -51.43 52.30 -75.05
N PRO A 392 -51.54 52.63 -76.36
CA PRO A 392 -50.42 52.45 -77.28
C PRO A 392 -49.22 53.35 -76.97
N THR A 393 -49.46 54.57 -76.46
CA THR A 393 -48.38 55.49 -76.08
C THR A 393 -47.71 55.08 -74.76
N THR A 394 -48.47 54.50 -73.83
CA THR A 394 -47.91 53.93 -72.59
C THR A 394 -47.15 52.63 -72.84
N LEU A 395 -47.56 51.80 -73.79
CA LEU A 395 -46.80 50.63 -74.26
C LEU A 395 -45.45 51.01 -74.87
N GLN A 396 -45.37 52.08 -75.66
CA GLN A 396 -44.09 52.58 -76.19
C GLN A 396 -43.17 53.07 -75.05
N LYS A 397 -43.71 53.84 -74.10
CA LYS A 397 -42.93 54.30 -72.94
C LYS A 397 -42.46 53.16 -72.03
N LEU A 398 -43.26 52.09 -71.89
CA LEU A 398 -42.85 50.87 -71.17
C LEU A 398 -41.70 50.16 -71.89
N LYS A 399 -41.73 50.07 -73.23
CA LYS A 399 -40.65 49.48 -74.04
C LYS A 399 -39.36 50.31 -73.94
N GLU A 400 -39.45 51.63 -74.03
CA GLU A 400 -38.30 52.53 -73.84
C GLU A 400 -37.69 52.39 -72.43
N ARG A 401 -38.53 52.28 -71.40
CA ARG A 401 -38.07 52.04 -70.03
C ARG A 401 -37.43 50.66 -69.86
N LYS A 402 -38.01 49.62 -70.46
CA LYS A 402 -37.42 48.28 -70.49
C LYS A 402 -36.02 48.30 -71.12
N GLU A 403 -35.85 48.96 -72.27
CA GLU A 403 -34.54 49.08 -72.91
C GLU A 403 -33.53 49.88 -72.08
N TYR A 404 -33.99 50.90 -71.35
CA TYR A 404 -33.16 51.64 -70.40
C TYR A 404 -32.67 50.73 -69.26
N PHE A 405 -33.57 49.93 -68.66
CA PHE A 405 -33.20 48.99 -67.60
C PHE A 405 -32.25 47.90 -68.10
N ILE A 406 -32.43 47.37 -69.31
CA ILE A 406 -31.51 46.39 -69.92
C ILE A 406 -30.11 46.99 -70.16
N LYS A 407 -30.03 48.26 -70.58
CA LYS A 407 -28.73 48.94 -70.83
C LYS A 407 -27.99 49.29 -69.54
N GLU A 408 -28.72 49.62 -68.47
CA GLU A 408 -28.13 49.99 -67.18
C GLU A 408 -27.86 48.77 -66.28
N GLN A 409 -28.53 47.64 -66.53
CA GLN A 409 -28.37 46.37 -65.82
C GLN A 409 -26.91 45.92 -65.61
N PRO A 410 -26.01 45.86 -66.63
CA PRO A 410 -24.64 45.39 -66.39
C PRO A 410 -23.85 46.32 -65.45
N LYS A 411 -24.03 47.64 -65.56
CA LYS A 411 -23.32 48.63 -64.72
C LYS A 411 -23.80 48.57 -63.27
N ALA A 412 -25.11 48.44 -63.07
CA ALA A 412 -25.68 48.32 -61.73
C ALA A 412 -25.34 46.97 -61.08
N THR A 413 -25.30 45.89 -61.87
CA THR A 413 -24.88 44.55 -61.39
C THR A 413 -23.41 44.55 -60.97
N GLU A 414 -22.51 45.14 -61.77
CA GLU A 414 -21.10 45.28 -61.40
C GLU A 414 -20.89 46.16 -60.16
N ALA A 415 -21.65 47.24 -60.02
CA ALA A 415 -21.60 48.10 -58.84
C ALA A 415 -22.12 47.39 -57.58
N ASN A 416 -23.16 46.57 -57.71
CA ASN A 416 -23.70 45.76 -56.60
C ASN A 416 -22.73 44.63 -56.22
N ARG A 417 -22.13 43.96 -57.21
CA ARG A 417 -21.11 42.93 -56.99
C ARG A 417 -19.89 43.51 -56.27
N LYS A 418 -19.38 44.67 -56.70
CA LYS A 418 -18.26 45.35 -56.01
C LYS A 418 -18.61 45.74 -54.58
N LYS A 419 -19.81 46.29 -54.33
CA LYS A 419 -20.26 46.60 -52.97
C LYS A 419 -20.40 45.36 -52.09
N ALA A 420 -20.81 44.23 -52.65
CA ALA A 420 -20.88 42.97 -51.92
C ALA A 420 -19.49 42.38 -51.66
N GLU A 421 -18.58 42.40 -52.66
CA GLU A 421 -17.18 42.01 -52.49
C GLU A 421 -16.48 42.86 -51.41
N GLU A 422 -16.69 44.18 -51.40
CA GLU A 422 -16.16 45.08 -50.37
C GLU A 422 -16.75 44.81 -48.98
N ARG A 423 -18.04 44.48 -48.88
CA ARG A 423 -18.68 44.09 -47.62
C ARG A 423 -18.17 42.76 -47.10
N ILE A 424 -18.03 41.76 -47.97
CA ILE A 424 -17.45 40.46 -47.62
C ILE A 424 -16.00 40.63 -47.18
N GLN A 425 -15.20 41.45 -47.88
CA GLN A 425 -13.83 41.75 -47.45
C GLN A 425 -13.77 42.49 -46.10
N ALA A 426 -14.72 43.38 -45.83
CA ALA A 426 -14.81 44.04 -44.53
C ALA A 426 -15.21 43.06 -43.42
N MET A 427 -16.15 42.14 -43.68
CA MET A 427 -16.51 41.08 -42.74
C MET A 427 -15.32 40.15 -42.46
N LEU A 428 -14.63 39.66 -43.50
CA LEU A 428 -13.46 38.80 -43.34
C LEU A 428 -12.30 39.47 -42.57
N LYS A 429 -12.09 40.79 -42.77
CA LYS A 429 -11.07 41.53 -42.00
C LYS A 429 -11.46 41.74 -40.54
N ALA A 430 -12.72 42.06 -40.27
CA ALA A 430 -13.22 42.16 -38.91
C ALA A 430 -13.16 40.79 -38.19
N GLU A 431 -13.41 39.70 -38.92
CA GLU A 431 -13.26 38.32 -38.41
C GLU A 431 -11.80 37.96 -38.11
N GLU A 432 -10.85 38.32 -39.00
CA GLU A 432 -9.42 38.12 -38.72
C GLU A 432 -8.93 38.93 -37.50
N GLU A 433 -9.54 40.09 -37.22
CA GLU A 433 -9.27 40.89 -36.03
C GLU A 433 -9.89 40.24 -34.78
N GLU A 434 -11.14 39.78 -34.85
CA GLU A 434 -11.77 39.04 -33.74
C GLU A 434 -11.08 37.70 -33.43
N GLU A 435 -10.62 36.96 -34.42
CA GLU A 435 -9.86 35.72 -34.21
C GLU A 435 -8.50 36.00 -33.55
N LYS A 436 -7.82 37.10 -33.92
CA LYS A 436 -6.58 37.54 -33.27
C LYS A 436 -6.81 37.98 -31.82
N GLU A 437 -7.87 38.73 -31.55
CA GLU A 437 -8.24 39.14 -30.18
C GLU A 437 -8.57 37.92 -29.30
N LYS A 438 -9.33 36.95 -29.83
CA LYS A 438 -9.62 35.68 -29.12
C LYS A 438 -8.37 34.82 -28.91
N GLU A 439 -7.39 34.89 -29.82
CA GLU A 439 -6.08 34.22 -29.65
C GLU A 439 -5.18 34.91 -28.61
N GLU A 440 -5.26 36.23 -28.46
CA GLU A 440 -4.51 36.98 -27.45
C GLU A 440 -5.10 36.78 -26.05
N GLU A 441 -6.43 36.83 -25.89
CA GLU A 441 -7.10 36.54 -24.61
C GLU A 441 -6.84 35.10 -24.12
N ASN A 442 -6.78 34.12 -25.03
CA ASN A 442 -6.45 32.74 -24.68
C ASN A 442 -4.96 32.51 -24.35
N LYS A 443 -4.06 33.46 -24.68
CA LYS A 443 -2.63 33.38 -24.31
C LYS A 443 -2.31 34.09 -23.00
N GLU A 444 -3.15 35.05 -22.58
CA GLU A 444 -3.00 35.78 -21.33
C GLU A 444 -3.66 35.08 -20.12
N GLN A 445 -4.56 34.12 -20.35
CA GLN A 445 -5.13 33.22 -19.32
C GLN A 445 -4.36 31.91 -19.24
#